data_AF-A0A0D6TJ70-F1
#
_entry.id   AF-A0A0D6TJ70-F1
#
_cell.length_a   1.000
_cell.length_b   1.000
_cell.length_c   1.000
_cell.angle_alpha   90.00
_cell.angle_beta   90.00
_cell.angle_gamma   90.00
#
_symmetry.space_group_name_H-M   'P 1'
#
loop_
_entity.id
_entity.type
_entity.pdbx_description
1 polymer ?
#
loop_
_entity_poly.entity_id
_entity_poly.type
_entity_poly.pdbx_seq_one_letter_code
_entity_poly.pdbx_strand_id
1 'polypeptide(L)'
;MGKQVLQEKSINKALFEILKIDFLDIMPDEIVNSRHKRLKNLIIENMKYNFSINAKSFIKEIIDSYKNLNVEIKKITDYFKIYFIEDDNKNFSICFSISSLENMGIGKEDIFFKIADNEELEKLEKDNNGEISYFKKGCEKFQNNLLKDINLKTKINDQEMKNTEVISYKLKDIYLFIIRHLLLEYENDYSKLFFQMIIFEEKYNEKKYQNKLSCVVRAKNNDLQQGKAFDFGTVYP
;
A
#
# COMPACT_ATOMS: atom_id res chain seq x y z
N MET A 1 19.18 -8.24 34.10
CA MET A 1 17.89 -8.26 33.37
C MET A 1 18.08 -8.36 31.83
N GLY A 2 18.98 -9.22 31.33
CA GLY A 2 19.35 -9.23 29.89
C GLY A 2 19.06 -10.51 29.10
N LYS A 3 18.50 -11.57 29.73
CA LYS A 3 18.28 -12.87 29.07
C LYS A 3 16.82 -13.15 28.67
N GLN A 4 15.83 -12.53 29.32
CA GLN A 4 14.41 -12.70 28.97
C GLN A 4 14.02 -11.95 27.68
N VAL A 5 14.54 -10.73 27.48
CA VAL A 5 14.24 -9.90 26.28
C VAL A 5 14.77 -10.52 24.99
N LEU A 6 15.86 -11.30 25.04
CA LEU A 6 16.42 -11.99 23.87
C LEU A 6 15.64 -13.26 23.49
N GLN A 7 14.99 -13.93 24.45
CA GLN A 7 14.17 -15.11 24.17
C GLN A 7 12.85 -14.74 23.47
N GLU A 8 12.19 -13.65 23.88
CA GLU A 8 10.94 -13.17 23.25
C GLU A 8 11.13 -12.76 21.78
N LYS A 9 12.27 -12.17 21.41
CA LYS A 9 12.59 -11.84 20.01
C LYS A 9 12.82 -13.08 19.14
N SER A 10 13.43 -14.13 19.69
CA SER A 10 13.70 -15.38 18.96
C SER A 10 12.47 -16.25 18.72
N ILE A 11 11.52 -16.28 19.67
CA ILE A 11 10.26 -17.03 19.56
C ILE A 11 9.38 -16.45 18.44
N ASN A 12 9.38 -15.13 18.27
CA ASN A 12 8.63 -14.47 17.19
C ASN A 12 9.08 -14.98 15.81
N LYS A 13 10.39 -14.97 15.50
CA LYS A 13 10.88 -15.33 14.16
C LYS A 13 10.52 -16.78 13.76
N ALA A 14 10.64 -17.73 14.67
CA ALA A 14 10.26 -19.13 14.43
C ALA A 14 8.75 -19.30 14.25
N LEU A 15 7.93 -18.57 15.02
CA LEU A 15 6.46 -18.59 14.89
C LEU A 15 6.02 -18.09 13.50
N PHE A 16 6.67 -17.02 13.03
CA PHE A 16 6.45 -16.39 11.73
C PHE A 16 6.84 -17.31 10.55
N GLU A 17 7.92 -18.09 10.66
CA GLU A 17 8.32 -19.10 9.67
C GLU A 17 7.39 -20.32 9.66
N ILE A 18 6.89 -20.76 10.83
CA ILE A 18 5.95 -21.89 10.97
C ILE A 18 4.58 -21.57 10.35
N LEU A 19 4.13 -20.32 10.44
CA LEU A 19 2.84 -19.90 9.89
C LEU A 19 2.82 -19.83 8.35
N LYS A 20 3.94 -20.12 7.66
CA LYS A 20 4.09 -20.01 6.20
C LYS A 20 3.48 -18.72 5.66
N ILE A 21 3.72 -17.64 6.40
CA ILE A 21 3.36 -16.30 5.94
C ILE A 21 4.34 -16.02 4.82
N ASP A 22 3.87 -16.04 3.57
CA ASP A 22 4.60 -15.44 2.46
C ASP A 22 4.76 -13.97 2.84
N PHE A 23 5.95 -13.62 3.32
CA PHE A 23 6.24 -12.23 3.67
C PHE A 23 6.06 -11.40 2.41
N LEU A 24 5.58 -10.17 2.61
CA LEU A 24 5.86 -9.09 1.67
C LEU A 24 7.39 -9.11 1.46
N ASP A 25 7.84 -9.54 0.28
CA ASP A 25 9.27 -9.69 0.01
C ASP A 25 9.99 -8.38 0.35
N ILE A 26 11.03 -8.46 1.19
CA ILE A 26 11.86 -7.28 1.47
C ILE A 26 12.63 -6.98 0.20
N MET A 27 12.18 -6.00 -0.58
CA MET A 27 12.94 -5.52 -1.72
C MET A 27 14.10 -4.64 -1.23
N PRO A 28 15.35 -4.93 -1.66
CA PRO A 28 16.49 -4.08 -1.34
C PRO A 28 16.27 -2.62 -1.77
N ASP A 29 16.68 -1.69 -0.92
CA ASP A 29 16.55 -0.23 -1.13
C ASP A 29 17.12 0.22 -2.48
N GLU A 30 18.21 -0.38 -2.94
CA GLU A 30 18.83 -0.08 -4.24
C GLU A 30 17.89 -0.39 -5.41
N ILE A 31 17.18 -1.52 -5.34
CA ILE A 31 16.21 -1.94 -6.37
C ILE A 31 15.00 -1.00 -6.36
N VAL A 32 14.47 -0.70 -5.17
CA VAL A 32 13.39 0.29 -5.00
C VAL A 32 13.80 1.64 -5.59
N ASN A 33 14.96 2.16 -5.18
CA ASN A 33 15.48 3.45 -5.60
C ASN A 33 15.69 3.51 -7.12
N SER A 34 16.22 2.44 -7.70
CA SER A 34 16.40 2.32 -9.14
C SER A 34 15.05 2.40 -9.88
N ARG A 35 14.07 1.61 -9.46
CA ARG A 35 12.72 1.58 -10.08
C ARG A 35 11.96 2.89 -9.90
N HIS A 36 12.05 3.50 -8.73
CA HIS A 36 11.49 4.83 -8.48
C HIS A 36 12.16 5.91 -9.34
N LYS A 37 13.49 5.85 -9.53
CA LYS A 37 14.22 6.77 -10.41
C LYS A 37 13.80 6.58 -11.87
N ARG A 38 13.64 5.34 -12.34
CA ARG A 38 13.10 5.04 -13.68
C ARG A 38 11.72 5.67 -13.87
N LEU A 39 10.83 5.56 -12.88
CA LEU A 39 9.50 6.16 -12.93
C LEU A 39 9.53 7.69 -13.01
N LYS A 40 10.35 8.34 -12.18
CA LYS A 40 10.53 9.80 -12.24
C LYS A 40 11.06 10.28 -13.59
N ASN A 41 11.93 9.50 -14.22
CA ASN A 41 12.50 9.84 -15.53
C ASN A 41 11.49 9.79 -16.68
N LEU A 42 10.27 9.27 -16.47
CA LEU A 42 9.20 9.35 -17.46
C LEU A 42 8.57 10.74 -17.55
N ILE A 43 8.83 11.62 -16.57
CA ILE A 43 8.36 13.00 -16.55
C ILE A 43 6.84 13.04 -16.76
N ILE A 44 6.09 12.34 -15.90
CA ILE A 44 4.63 12.31 -15.98
C ILE A 44 4.09 13.54 -15.24
N GLU A 45 3.39 14.41 -15.94
CA GLU A 45 2.83 15.64 -15.37
C GLU A 45 1.82 15.32 -14.27
N ASN A 46 1.75 16.16 -13.23
CA ASN A 46 0.81 16.06 -12.12
C ASN A 46 0.90 14.77 -11.26
N MET A 47 1.94 13.96 -11.47
CA MET A 47 2.16 12.73 -10.70
C MET A 47 2.89 13.03 -9.38
N LYS A 48 2.28 12.60 -8.27
CA LYS A 48 2.93 12.55 -6.96
C LYS A 48 3.52 11.16 -6.74
N TYR A 49 4.84 11.10 -6.57
CA TYR A 49 5.57 9.82 -6.47
C TYR A 49 5.76 9.29 -5.05
N ASN A 50 5.52 10.12 -4.04
CA ASN A 50 5.74 9.80 -2.64
C ASN A 50 4.60 10.36 -1.79
N PHE A 51 4.07 9.54 -0.90
CA PHE A 51 3.07 9.91 0.09
C PHE A 51 3.61 9.57 1.46
N SER A 52 3.40 10.43 2.45
CA SER A 52 3.75 10.13 3.82
C SER A 52 2.50 10.13 4.69
N ILE A 53 2.49 9.23 5.67
CA ILE A 53 1.42 9.11 6.66
C ILE A 53 2.07 8.97 8.03
N ASN A 54 1.52 9.60 9.05
CA ASN A 54 1.90 9.35 10.43
C ASN A 54 1.70 7.86 10.77
N ALA A 55 2.77 7.20 11.21
CA ALA A 55 2.73 5.75 11.45
C ALA A 55 1.77 5.38 12.58
N LYS A 56 1.72 6.17 13.66
CA LYS A 56 0.81 5.94 14.79
C LYS A 56 -0.64 6.11 14.35
N SER A 57 -0.91 7.13 13.54
CA SER A 57 -2.23 7.38 12.94
C SER A 57 -2.69 6.19 12.10
N PHE A 58 -1.85 5.75 11.17
CA PHE A 58 -2.13 4.62 10.30
C PHE A 58 -2.43 3.35 11.10
N ILE A 59 -1.56 2.98 12.04
CA ILE A 59 -1.72 1.78 12.86
C ILE A 59 -3.04 1.84 13.64
N LYS A 60 -3.29 2.96 14.31
CA LYS A 60 -4.48 3.14 15.13
C LYS A 60 -5.74 2.99 14.31
N GLU A 61 -5.86 3.74 13.21
CA GLU A 61 -7.06 3.76 12.39
C GLU A 61 -7.35 2.41 11.73
N ILE A 62 -6.33 1.71 11.22
CA ILE A 62 -6.51 0.37 10.63
C ILE A 62 -6.98 -0.64 11.68
N ILE A 63 -6.34 -0.65 12.87
CA ILE A 63 -6.70 -1.58 13.94
C ILE A 63 -8.09 -1.27 14.51
N ASP A 64 -8.36 -0.02 14.85
CA ASP A 64 -9.63 0.39 15.48
C ASP A 64 -10.80 0.18 14.51
N SER A 65 -10.62 0.51 13.23
CA SER A 65 -11.64 0.30 12.20
C SER A 65 -12.04 -1.17 12.07
N TYR A 66 -11.07 -2.07 12.00
CA TYR A 66 -11.38 -3.50 11.92
C TYR A 66 -11.95 -4.04 13.24
N LYS A 67 -11.43 -3.63 14.40
CA LYS A 67 -11.96 -4.04 15.71
C LYS A 67 -13.42 -3.65 15.89
N ASN A 68 -13.84 -2.52 15.34
CA ASN A 68 -15.20 -2.01 15.44
C ASN A 68 -16.18 -2.67 14.45
N LEU A 69 -15.70 -3.51 13.52
CA LEU A 69 -16.59 -4.30 12.67
C LEU A 69 -17.36 -5.35 13.50
N ASN A 70 -18.60 -5.60 13.09
CA ASN A 70 -19.37 -6.71 13.64
C ASN A 70 -18.72 -8.07 13.28
N VAL A 71 -19.06 -9.12 14.03
CA VAL A 71 -18.43 -10.44 13.89
C VAL A 71 -18.64 -11.05 12.51
N GLU A 72 -19.81 -10.88 11.89
CA GLU A 72 -20.10 -11.46 10.57
C GLU A 72 -19.31 -10.78 9.45
N ILE A 73 -19.16 -9.45 9.50
CA ILE A 73 -18.35 -8.70 8.52
C ILE A 73 -16.88 -9.08 8.67
N LYS A 74 -16.36 -9.19 9.90
CA LYS A 74 -14.97 -9.60 10.15
C LYS A 74 -14.59 -10.93 9.50
N LYS A 75 -15.53 -11.88 9.39
CA LYS A 75 -15.29 -13.20 8.79
C LYS A 75 -15.05 -13.15 7.28
N ILE A 76 -15.52 -12.10 6.62
CA ILE A 76 -15.41 -11.94 5.16
C ILE A 76 -14.44 -10.83 4.77
N THR A 77 -14.01 -9.99 5.71
CA THR A 77 -13.08 -8.88 5.49
C THR A 77 -11.64 -9.37 5.53
N ASP A 78 -11.11 -9.66 4.34
CA ASP A 78 -9.81 -10.32 4.18
C ASP A 78 -8.74 -9.47 3.49
N TYR A 79 -9.08 -8.29 2.98
CA TYR A 79 -8.18 -7.53 2.12
C TYR A 79 -7.95 -6.10 2.63
N PHE A 80 -6.72 -5.63 2.45
CA PHE A 80 -6.36 -4.22 2.49
C PHE A 80 -6.03 -3.77 1.08
N LYS A 81 -6.65 -2.68 0.64
CA LYS A 81 -6.51 -2.16 -0.71
C LYS A 81 -5.90 -0.77 -0.71
N ILE A 82 -5.12 -0.50 -1.74
CA ILE A 82 -4.60 0.82 -2.06
C ILE A 82 -5.20 1.21 -3.42
N TYR A 83 -5.93 2.32 -3.45
CA TYR A 83 -6.56 2.88 -4.64
C TYR A 83 -5.76 4.06 -5.15
N PHE A 84 -5.59 4.12 -6.46
CA PHE A 84 -5.07 5.27 -7.17
C PHE A 84 -6.20 6.17 -7.63
N ILE A 85 -6.13 7.46 -7.29
CA ILE A 85 -7.19 8.42 -7.61
C ILE A 85 -6.62 9.71 -8.20
N GLU A 86 -7.46 10.38 -8.98
CA GLU A 86 -7.20 11.71 -9.53
C GLU A 86 -8.38 12.64 -9.22
N ASP A 87 -8.12 13.82 -8.67
CA ASP A 87 -9.17 14.82 -8.39
C ASP A 87 -9.58 15.64 -9.64
N ASP A 88 -10.55 16.55 -9.51
CA ASP A 88 -10.96 17.44 -10.62
C ASP A 88 -9.84 18.36 -11.14
N ASN A 89 -8.83 18.62 -10.32
CA ASN A 89 -7.67 19.46 -10.66
C ASN A 89 -6.50 18.64 -11.22
N LYS A 90 -6.74 17.36 -11.57
CA LYS A 90 -5.73 16.41 -12.04
C LYS A 90 -4.65 16.08 -11.01
N ASN A 91 -4.88 16.33 -9.73
CA ASN A 91 -3.92 15.96 -8.69
C ASN A 91 -4.05 14.47 -8.41
N PHE A 92 -2.92 13.78 -8.53
CA PHE A 92 -2.82 12.38 -8.18
C PHE A 92 -2.72 12.17 -6.66
N SER A 93 -3.48 11.21 -6.14
CA SER A 93 -3.42 10.78 -4.74
C SER A 93 -3.63 9.28 -4.57
N ILE A 94 -3.43 8.80 -3.34
CA ILE A 94 -3.75 7.43 -2.94
C ILE A 94 -4.77 7.42 -1.81
N CYS A 95 -5.60 6.39 -1.81
CA CYS A 95 -6.53 6.11 -0.74
C CYS A 95 -6.49 4.62 -0.38
N PHE A 96 -7.11 4.25 0.75
CA PHE A 96 -7.07 2.88 1.26
C PHE A 96 -8.47 2.33 1.52
N SER A 97 -8.60 1.01 1.50
CA SER A 97 -9.76 0.36 2.11
C SER A 97 -9.41 -0.93 2.84
N ILE A 98 -10.23 -1.27 3.82
CA ILE A 98 -10.34 -2.60 4.39
C ILE A 98 -11.59 -3.22 3.76
N SER A 99 -11.42 -4.32 3.03
CA SER A 99 -12.40 -4.85 2.08
C SER A 99 -12.60 -6.35 2.21
N SER A 100 -13.82 -6.81 1.87
CA SER A 100 -14.10 -8.23 1.67
C SER A 100 -13.81 -8.73 0.26
N LEU A 101 -13.61 -7.81 -0.69
CA LEU A 101 -13.35 -8.15 -2.08
C LEU A 101 -11.85 -8.14 -2.35
N GLU A 102 -11.36 -9.02 -3.20
CA GLU A 102 -9.96 -8.97 -3.65
C GLU A 102 -9.75 -7.93 -4.75
N ASN A 103 -10.67 -7.89 -5.71
CA ASN A 103 -10.53 -7.09 -6.92
C ASN A 103 -10.97 -5.62 -6.71
N MET A 104 -10.80 -4.78 -7.73
CA MET A 104 -11.08 -3.32 -7.75
C MET A 104 -12.47 -2.89 -7.22
N GLY A 105 -13.43 -3.81 -7.10
CA GLY A 105 -14.75 -3.53 -6.56
C GLY A 105 -14.75 -2.94 -5.15
N ILE A 106 -15.76 -2.11 -4.90
CA ILE A 106 -16.09 -1.54 -3.59
C ILE A 106 -17.16 -2.43 -2.95
N GLY A 107 -16.80 -3.09 -1.85
CA GLY A 107 -17.73 -3.89 -1.06
C GLY A 107 -18.67 -3.00 -0.24
N LYS A 108 -19.89 -3.49 -0.01
CA LYS A 108 -20.92 -2.76 0.74
C LYS A 108 -20.47 -2.40 2.16
N GLU A 109 -19.67 -3.25 2.78
CA GLU A 109 -19.20 -3.11 4.17
C GLU A 109 -17.75 -2.63 4.27
N ASP A 110 -17.15 -2.24 3.13
CA ASP A 110 -15.76 -1.79 3.10
C ASP A 110 -15.59 -0.51 3.92
N ILE A 111 -14.46 -0.40 4.59
CA ILE A 111 -14.04 0.80 5.34
C ILE A 111 -13.00 1.51 4.52
N PHE A 112 -13.13 2.82 4.37
CA PHE A 112 -12.30 3.60 3.47
C PHE A 112 -11.55 4.70 4.19
N PHE A 113 -10.37 5.03 3.67
CA PHE A 113 -9.49 6.02 4.26
C PHE A 113 -8.81 6.85 3.17
N LYS A 114 -8.53 8.12 3.48
CA LYS A 114 -7.63 8.98 2.70
C LYS A 114 -6.48 9.46 3.58
N ILE A 115 -5.41 9.91 2.93
CA ILE A 115 -4.35 10.68 3.59
C ILE A 115 -4.82 12.13 3.64
N ALA A 116 -4.98 12.67 4.84
CA ALA A 116 -5.29 14.09 5.03
C ALA A 116 -4.04 14.97 4.85
N ASP A 117 -4.23 16.28 4.69
CA ASP A 117 -3.13 17.24 4.44
C ASP A 117 -2.09 17.29 5.57
N ASN A 118 -2.51 16.96 6.79
CA ASN A 118 -1.65 16.82 7.96
C ASN A 118 -0.91 15.47 8.03
N GLU A 119 -0.97 14.66 6.97
CA GLU A 119 -0.41 13.31 6.88
C GLU A 119 -1.04 12.32 7.87
N GLU A 120 -2.21 12.61 8.43
CA GLU A 120 -2.97 11.63 9.23
C GLU A 120 -3.85 10.76 8.32
N LEU A 121 -4.16 9.54 8.79
CA LEU A 121 -5.13 8.69 8.10
C LEU A 121 -6.53 9.09 8.54
N GLU A 122 -7.38 9.50 7.60
CA GLU A 122 -8.76 9.92 7.90
C GLU A 122 -9.71 8.87 7.34
N LYS A 123 -10.53 8.28 8.21
CA LYS A 123 -11.64 7.42 7.81
C LYS A 123 -12.70 8.25 7.08
N LEU A 124 -13.13 7.73 5.93
CA LEU A 124 -14.16 8.35 5.11
C LEU A 124 -15.51 7.72 5.40
N GLU A 125 -16.48 8.59 5.67
CA GLU A 125 -17.87 8.19 5.83
C GLU A 125 -18.51 7.98 4.46
N LYS A 126 -19.40 6.98 4.40
CA LYS A 126 -20.23 6.76 3.22
C LYS A 126 -21.31 7.84 3.15
N ASP A 127 -21.64 8.27 1.95
CA ASP A 127 -22.79 9.15 1.75
C ASP A 127 -24.11 8.42 2.06
N ASN A 128 -25.23 9.15 1.99
CA ASN A 128 -26.56 8.62 2.30
C ASN A 128 -26.99 7.43 1.41
N ASN A 129 -26.29 7.20 0.29
CA ASN A 129 -26.53 6.07 -0.59
C ASN A 129 -25.60 4.88 -0.30
N GLY A 130 -24.81 4.95 0.78
CA GLY A 130 -23.79 3.97 1.10
C GLY A 130 -22.60 4.03 0.14
N GLU A 131 -22.47 5.08 -0.66
CA GLU A 131 -21.42 5.23 -1.65
C GLU A 131 -20.28 6.09 -1.11
N ILE A 132 -19.11 5.92 -1.73
CA ILE A 132 -18.02 6.86 -1.56
C ILE A 132 -17.73 7.48 -2.90
N SER A 133 -18.62 8.40 -3.26
CA SER A 133 -18.61 9.13 -4.53
C SER A 133 -17.23 9.71 -4.87
N TYR A 134 -16.49 10.16 -3.86
CA TYR A 134 -15.11 10.65 -4.01
C TYR A 134 -14.16 9.59 -4.58
N PHE A 135 -14.16 8.36 -4.02
CA PHE A 135 -13.31 7.28 -4.51
C PHE A 135 -13.69 6.85 -5.92
N LYS A 136 -14.98 6.60 -6.17
CA LYS A 136 -15.44 6.12 -7.47
C LYS A 136 -15.04 7.09 -8.58
N LYS A 137 -15.38 8.38 -8.42
CA LYS A 137 -15.00 9.43 -9.36
C LYS A 137 -13.48 9.57 -9.51
N GLY A 138 -12.75 9.48 -8.39
CA GLY A 138 -11.30 9.58 -8.39
C GLY A 138 -10.62 8.44 -9.16
N CYS A 139 -11.06 7.20 -8.95
CA CYS A 139 -10.58 6.02 -9.66
C CYS A 139 -10.91 6.09 -11.16
N GLU A 140 -12.14 6.48 -11.51
CA GLU A 140 -12.56 6.65 -12.90
C GLU A 140 -11.73 7.71 -13.63
N LYS A 141 -11.44 8.85 -13.00
CA LYS A 141 -10.58 9.88 -13.57
C LYS A 141 -9.15 9.40 -13.76
N PHE A 142 -8.58 8.77 -12.73
CA PHE A 142 -7.24 8.19 -12.82
C PHE A 142 -7.14 7.22 -14.00
N GLN A 143 -8.13 6.32 -14.14
CA GLN A 143 -8.19 5.34 -15.23
C GLN A 143 -8.30 6.00 -16.60
N ASN A 144 -9.08 7.08 -16.71
CA ASN A 144 -9.33 7.75 -17.97
C ASN A 144 -8.25 8.76 -18.39
N ASN A 145 -7.43 9.23 -17.44
CA ASN A 145 -6.42 10.27 -17.61
C ASN A 145 -5.02 9.71 -17.33
N LEU A 146 -4.50 9.90 -16.11
CA LEU A 146 -3.10 9.59 -15.75
C LEU A 146 -2.67 8.17 -16.10
N LEU A 147 -3.54 7.17 -15.95
CA LEU A 147 -3.22 5.78 -16.31
C LEU A 147 -2.86 5.63 -17.79
N LYS A 148 -3.56 6.36 -18.68
CA LYS A 148 -3.26 6.34 -20.12
C LYS A 148 -1.90 6.97 -20.40
N ASP A 149 -1.57 8.07 -19.74
CA ASP A 149 -0.27 8.71 -19.88
C ASP A 149 0.87 7.82 -19.38
N ILE A 150 0.67 7.15 -18.23
CA ILE A 150 1.61 6.15 -17.73
C ILE A 150 1.76 5.04 -18.77
N ASN A 151 0.66 4.47 -19.27
CA ASN A 151 0.69 3.42 -20.31
C ASN A 151 1.48 3.85 -21.54
N LEU A 152 1.24 5.05 -22.07
CA LEU A 152 1.94 5.59 -23.24
C LEU A 152 3.45 5.68 -23.02
N LYS A 153 3.89 6.10 -21.84
CA LYS A 153 5.31 6.30 -21.53
C LYS A 153 6.03 5.03 -21.06
N THR A 154 5.28 3.97 -20.80
CA THR A 154 5.80 2.70 -20.25
C THR A 154 5.61 1.51 -21.18
N LYS A 155 5.21 1.74 -22.44
CA LYS A 155 5.08 0.68 -23.45
C LYS A 155 6.42 0.00 -23.71
N ILE A 156 6.36 -1.29 -23.99
CA ILE A 156 7.49 -2.09 -24.45
C ILE A 156 7.09 -2.71 -25.78
N ASN A 157 7.88 -2.50 -26.84
CA ASN A 157 7.62 -3.04 -28.18
C ASN A 157 6.17 -2.78 -28.67
N ASP A 158 5.71 -1.53 -28.53
CA ASP A 158 4.36 -1.06 -28.91
C ASP A 158 3.16 -1.74 -28.21
N GLN A 159 3.41 -2.59 -27.21
CA GLN A 159 2.36 -3.21 -26.41
C GLN A 159 1.97 -2.33 -25.23
N GLU A 160 0.67 -2.07 -25.11
CA GLU A 160 0.10 -1.45 -23.92
C GLU A 160 0.22 -2.40 -22.74
N MET A 161 0.83 -1.90 -21.67
CA MET A 161 1.02 -2.67 -20.46
C MET A 161 -0.24 -2.58 -19.62
N LYS A 162 -0.71 -3.67 -19.03
CA LYS A 162 -1.84 -3.61 -18.09
C LYS A 162 -1.35 -3.06 -16.76
N ASN A 163 -1.58 -1.76 -16.55
CA ASN A 163 -1.38 -1.11 -15.25
C ASN A 163 -2.52 -1.47 -14.28
N THR A 164 -2.19 -1.63 -13.01
CA THR A 164 -3.16 -1.91 -11.95
C THR A 164 -3.60 -0.62 -11.28
N GLU A 165 -4.91 -0.34 -11.25
CA GLU A 165 -5.49 0.84 -10.58
C GLU A 165 -5.67 0.66 -9.06
N VAL A 166 -5.69 -0.60 -8.60
CA VAL A 166 -5.87 -0.97 -7.19
C VAL A 166 -4.96 -2.12 -6.80
N ILE A 167 -4.16 -1.92 -5.75
CA ILE A 167 -3.29 -2.95 -5.22
C ILE A 167 -3.94 -3.58 -3.99
N SER A 168 -4.07 -4.90 -3.97
CA SER A 168 -4.74 -5.64 -2.90
C SER A 168 -3.79 -6.57 -2.15
N TYR A 169 -3.84 -6.53 -0.83
CA TYR A 169 -3.09 -7.40 0.08
C TYR A 169 -4.04 -8.15 0.98
N LYS A 170 -3.64 -9.32 1.48
CA LYS A 170 -4.37 -9.92 2.59
C LYS A 170 -4.20 -9.04 3.82
N LEU A 171 -5.31 -8.71 4.47
CA LEU A 171 -5.35 -7.86 5.66
C LEU A 171 -4.51 -8.46 6.80
N LYS A 172 -4.49 -9.80 6.92
CA LYS A 172 -3.64 -10.50 7.89
C LYS A 172 -2.16 -10.14 7.71
N ASP A 173 -1.67 -10.00 6.47
CA ASP A 173 -0.26 -9.73 6.19
C ASP A 173 0.09 -8.29 6.57
N ILE A 174 -0.85 -7.36 6.41
CA ILE A 174 -0.73 -5.98 6.91
C ILE A 174 -0.64 -5.96 8.43
N TYR A 175 -1.46 -6.73 9.14
CA TYR A 175 -1.38 -6.81 10.60
C TYR A 175 -0.06 -7.41 11.07
N LEU A 176 0.41 -8.46 10.40
CA LEU A 176 1.69 -9.08 10.72
C LEU A 176 2.84 -8.11 10.46
N PHE A 177 2.78 -7.33 9.38
CA PHE A 177 3.70 -6.22 9.12
C PHE A 177 3.68 -5.19 10.25
N ILE A 178 2.50 -4.71 10.66
CA ILE A 178 2.35 -3.74 11.74
C ILE A 178 2.94 -4.29 13.04
N ILE A 179 2.58 -5.52 13.42
CA ILE A 179 3.05 -6.13 14.67
C ILE A 179 4.57 -6.28 14.65
N ARG A 180 5.10 -6.93 13.61
CA ARG A 180 6.53 -7.23 13.53
C ARG A 180 7.35 -5.95 13.42
N HIS A 181 7.03 -5.12 12.45
CA HIS A 181 7.88 -4.00 12.09
C HIS A 181 7.50 -2.73 12.80
N LEU A 182 6.24 -2.44 13.13
CA LEU A 182 5.91 -1.14 13.74
C LEU A 182 5.76 -1.20 15.27
N LEU A 183 5.38 -2.35 15.83
CA LEU A 183 5.15 -2.50 17.26
C LEU A 183 6.30 -3.21 18.00
N LEU A 184 6.80 -4.34 17.48
CA LEU A 184 7.77 -5.18 18.21
C LEU A 184 9.24 -4.85 17.94
N GLU A 185 9.63 -4.64 16.68
CA GLU A 185 11.03 -4.44 16.34
C GLU A 185 11.55 -3.03 16.71
N TYR A 186 10.67 -2.01 16.76
CA TYR A 186 11.06 -0.60 16.83
C TYR A 186 10.09 0.26 17.65
N GLU A 187 9.64 -0.28 18.78
CA GLU A 187 8.77 0.41 19.73
C GLU A 187 9.32 1.84 20.02
N ASN A 188 8.70 2.86 19.41
CA ASN A 188 9.00 4.32 19.43
C ASN A 188 9.82 4.96 18.28
N ASP A 189 10.38 4.24 17.30
CA ASP A 189 11.27 4.88 16.29
C ASP A 189 10.56 5.36 15.01
N TYR A 190 9.27 5.04 14.83
CA TYR A 190 8.55 5.36 13.59
C TYR A 190 7.57 6.51 13.75
N SER A 191 7.96 7.68 13.21
CA SER A 191 7.08 8.85 13.12
C SER A 191 6.22 8.86 11.86
N LYS A 192 6.72 8.32 10.74
CA LYS A 192 6.02 8.33 9.44
C LYS A 192 6.24 7.03 8.66
N LEU A 193 5.25 6.62 7.88
CA LEU A 193 5.29 5.66 6.78
C LEU A 193 5.32 6.43 5.45
N PHE A 194 6.00 5.90 4.45
CA PHE A 194 6.20 6.52 3.15
C PHE A 194 5.80 5.53 2.06
N PHE A 195 4.75 5.84 1.33
CA PHE A 195 4.24 5.07 0.21
C PHE A 195 4.85 5.63 -1.08
N GLN A 196 5.65 4.85 -1.80
CA GLN A 196 6.33 5.28 -3.04
C GLN A 196 5.86 4.49 -4.23
N MET A 197 5.52 5.18 -5.32
CA MET A 197 5.23 4.50 -6.57
C MET A 197 6.50 4.01 -7.26
N ILE A 198 6.52 2.78 -7.76
CA ILE A 198 7.63 2.24 -8.55
C ILE A 198 7.13 1.49 -9.78
N ILE A 199 7.95 1.42 -10.82
CA ILE A 199 7.70 0.60 -12.02
C ILE A 199 8.28 -0.80 -11.80
N PHE A 200 7.51 -1.85 -12.06
CA PHE A 200 8.05 -3.21 -12.18
C PHE A 200 8.65 -3.49 -13.57
N GLU A 201 9.71 -4.30 -13.61
CA GLU A 201 10.58 -4.44 -14.78
C GLU A 201 10.08 -5.42 -15.86
N GLU A 202 10.50 -5.10 -17.09
CA GLU A 202 10.32 -5.74 -18.41
C GLU A 202 10.52 -7.27 -18.53
N LYS A 203 11.13 -7.94 -17.55
CA LYS A 203 11.45 -9.37 -17.65
C LYS A 203 11.12 -10.10 -16.36
N TYR A 204 9.99 -10.78 -16.35
CA TYR A 204 9.73 -11.91 -15.47
C TYR A 204 9.04 -12.94 -16.34
N ASN A 205 9.73 -14.04 -16.67
CA ASN A 205 9.18 -15.08 -17.54
C ASN A 205 7.97 -15.72 -16.86
N GLU A 206 6.78 -15.11 -16.99
CA GLU A 206 5.50 -15.73 -17.34
C GLU A 206 4.30 -14.80 -17.11
N LYS A 207 3.42 -14.81 -18.13
CA LYS A 207 2.07 -14.23 -18.27
C LYS A 207 1.91 -12.70 -18.17
N LYS A 208 2.72 -12.09 -19.04
CA LYS A 208 2.37 -11.10 -20.09
C LYS A 208 2.15 -9.65 -19.65
N TYR A 209 3.22 -8.85 -19.82
CA TYR A 209 3.21 -7.41 -20.12
C TYR A 209 2.30 -6.58 -19.19
N GLN A 210 2.56 -6.67 -17.89
CA GLN A 210 1.89 -5.84 -16.88
C GLN A 210 2.93 -4.90 -16.27
N ASN A 211 2.75 -3.60 -16.46
CA ASN A 211 3.42 -2.64 -15.61
C ASN A 211 2.63 -2.67 -14.31
N LYS A 212 3.28 -2.99 -13.22
CA LYS A 212 2.68 -2.77 -11.93
C LYS A 212 3.25 -1.45 -11.43
N LEU A 213 2.37 -0.57 -10.99
CA LEU A 213 2.78 0.55 -10.16
C LEU A 213 2.78 0.00 -8.74
N SER A 214 3.94 -0.40 -8.21
CA SER A 214 3.99 -0.82 -6.79
C SER A 214 3.92 0.39 -5.90
N CYS A 215 3.46 0.15 -4.68
CA CYS A 215 3.61 1.08 -3.59
C CYS A 215 4.61 0.51 -2.57
N VAL A 216 5.74 1.19 -2.36
CA VAL A 216 6.73 0.78 -1.35
C VAL A 216 6.49 1.55 -0.08
N VAL A 217 6.45 0.88 1.06
CA VAL A 217 6.30 1.52 2.36
C VAL A 217 7.67 1.62 3.04
N ARG A 218 8.13 2.83 3.30
CA ARG A 218 9.33 3.09 4.12
C ARG A 218 8.93 3.74 5.41
N ALA A 219 9.59 3.43 6.50
CA ALA A 219 9.35 4.15 7.74
C ALA A 219 10.46 5.19 7.98
N LYS A 220 10.11 6.39 8.46
CA LYS A 220 11.08 7.47 8.72
C LYS A 220 11.81 7.18 10.02
N ASN A 221 13.11 6.89 9.92
CA ASN A 221 14.00 6.97 11.07
C ASN A 221 14.70 8.33 11.01
N ASN A 222 14.40 9.23 11.97
CA ASN A 222 14.93 10.59 11.94
C ASN A 222 16.44 10.66 12.27
N ASP A 223 17.00 9.62 12.90
CA ASP A 223 18.38 9.63 13.40
C ASP A 223 19.29 8.56 12.78
N LEU A 224 18.75 7.65 11.97
CA LEU A 224 19.54 6.67 11.21
C LEU A 224 19.38 6.96 9.71
N GLN A 225 20.49 7.27 9.04
CA GLN A 225 20.59 7.46 7.58
C GLN A 225 20.18 6.22 6.75
N GLN A 226 19.71 5.14 7.39
CA GLN A 226 19.22 3.92 6.75
C GLN A 226 17.74 3.72 7.10
N GLY A 227 16.86 4.23 6.24
CA GLY A 227 15.49 3.74 6.19
C GLY A 227 15.50 2.29 5.69
N LYS A 228 14.56 1.45 6.16
CA LYS A 228 14.29 0.14 5.56
C LYS A 228 13.07 0.28 4.65
N ALA A 229 13.22 -0.07 3.37
CA ALA A 229 12.08 -0.25 2.49
C ALA A 229 11.45 -1.62 2.72
N PHE A 230 10.13 -1.62 2.86
CA PHE A 230 9.32 -2.81 2.78
C PHE A 230 8.49 -2.66 1.51
N ASP A 231 8.80 -3.46 0.50
CA ASP A 231 7.90 -3.56 -0.65
C ASP A 231 6.66 -4.26 -0.13
N PHE A 232 5.52 -3.57 -0.15
CA PHE A 232 4.28 -4.27 0.09
C PHE A 232 4.01 -5.07 -1.17
N GLY A 233 4.69 -6.19 -1.37
CA GLY A 233 4.36 -7.22 -2.35
C GLY A 233 4.19 -6.80 -3.81
N THR A 234 4.83 -7.56 -4.69
CA THR A 234 4.33 -7.69 -6.07
C THR A 234 2.97 -8.40 -6.00
N VAL A 235 1.86 -7.71 -6.28
CA VAL A 235 0.55 -8.37 -6.44
C VAL A 235 0.60 -9.18 -7.71
N TYR A 236 0.82 -10.49 -7.61
CA TYR A 236 0.59 -11.41 -8.71
C TYR A 236 -0.91 -11.74 -8.78
N PRO A 237 -1.54 -11.66 -9.96
CA PRO A 237 -2.86 -12.25 -10.17
C PRO A 237 -2.79 -13.78 -10.11
#